data_AF-A0A2H5XC72-F1
#
_entry.id   AF-A0A2H5XC72-F1
#
_cell.length_a   1.000
_cell.length_b   1.000
_cell.length_c   1.000
_cell.angle_alpha   90.00
_cell.angle_beta   90.00
_cell.angle_gamma   90.00
#
_symmetry.space_group_name_H-M   'P 1'
#
loop_
_entity.id
_entity.type
_entity.pdbx_description
1 polymer ?
#
loop_
_entity_poly.entity_id
_entity_poly.type
_entity_poly.pdbx_seq_one_letter_code
_entity_poly.pdbx_strand_id
1 'polypeptide(L)'
;MMEAFFRLDMKAAAQVGGCPICAIIVLRTERYLRFFLHEHVLDPHLRLRLLASYGFCNLHGWWLVQIAAKIGEELGVATVYEHLTDELRHQVQRALAASSPKAASESLRPQEICPLCEHAETWEQDTLAALLQALANPQTRESAQQLYAETDGLCLPHLRCALLMTNENDVAAFLLQDANSRLQRLHDDLEEFCRKHDYRFHDEPMSESERCSWVRAIEAFVGKHAIPHERADQTSTRRRLRRWLKLG
;
A
#
# COMPACT_ATOMS: atom_id res chain seq x y z
N MET A 1 -4.58 -6.63 -23.45
CA MET A 1 -5.23 -6.80 -22.13
C MET A 1 -4.54 -5.95 -21.07
N MET A 2 -3.22 -6.07 -20.90
CA MET A 2 -2.42 -5.28 -19.93
C MET A 2 -2.52 -3.76 -20.13
N GLU A 3 -2.54 -3.28 -21.37
CA GLU A 3 -2.69 -1.84 -21.69
C GLU A 3 -4.06 -1.26 -21.27
N ALA A 4 -5.14 -2.04 -21.39
CA ALA A 4 -6.47 -1.62 -20.99
C ALA A 4 -6.59 -1.49 -19.47
N PHE A 5 -5.98 -2.42 -18.72
CA PHE A 5 -5.92 -2.36 -17.26
C PHE A 5 -5.09 -1.18 -16.77
N PHE A 6 -3.90 -0.94 -17.34
CA PHE A 6 -3.08 0.23 -17.02
C PHE A 6 -3.87 1.54 -17.18
N ARG A 7 -4.57 1.70 -18.31
CA ARG A 7 -5.34 2.91 -18.58
C ARG A 7 -6.48 3.14 -17.58
N LEU A 8 -7.19 2.08 -17.20
CA LEU A 8 -8.25 2.15 -16.20
C LEU A 8 -7.69 2.49 -14.82
N ASP A 9 -6.57 1.87 -14.44
CA ASP A 9 -5.90 2.11 -13.19
C ASP A 9 -5.40 3.56 -13.08
N MET A 10 -4.71 4.10 -14.10
CA MET A 10 -4.24 5.49 -14.06
C MET A 10 -5.39 6.50 -13.93
N LYS A 11 -6.51 6.25 -14.60
CA LYS A 11 -7.72 7.10 -14.47
C LYS A 11 -8.33 7.03 -13.07
N ALA A 12 -8.43 5.83 -12.50
CA ALA A 12 -8.92 5.66 -11.14
C ALA A 12 -7.97 6.33 -10.13
N ALA A 13 -6.66 6.20 -10.35
CA ALA A 13 -5.64 6.85 -9.54
C ALA A 13 -5.73 8.39 -9.59
N ALA A 14 -5.92 8.97 -10.78
CA ALA A 14 -6.09 10.41 -10.93
C ALA A 14 -7.29 10.96 -10.16
N GLN A 15 -8.39 10.19 -10.05
CA GLN A 15 -9.56 10.56 -9.27
C GLN A 15 -9.32 10.52 -7.74
N VAL A 16 -8.50 9.59 -7.28
CA VAL A 16 -8.11 9.47 -5.86
C VAL A 16 -7.08 10.52 -5.47
N GLY A 17 -6.27 10.99 -6.43
CA GLY A 17 -5.14 11.88 -6.20
C GLY A 17 -3.95 11.19 -5.55
N GLY A 18 -2.86 11.91 -5.36
CA GLY A 18 -1.59 11.42 -4.83
C GLY A 18 -0.84 10.50 -5.81
N CYS A 19 0.06 9.69 -5.25
CA CYS A 19 0.84 8.74 -6.04
C CYS A 19 -0.05 7.67 -6.66
N PRO A 20 0.07 7.39 -7.98
CA PRO A 20 -0.83 6.44 -8.63
C PRO A 20 -0.71 5.02 -8.11
N ILE A 21 0.49 4.58 -7.74
CA ILE A 21 0.70 3.24 -7.20
C ILE A 21 0.05 3.12 -5.81
N CYS A 22 0.24 4.13 -4.95
CA CYS A 22 -0.45 4.22 -3.66
C CYS A 22 -1.98 4.17 -3.85
N ALA A 23 -2.51 4.99 -4.76
CA ALA A 23 -3.95 5.07 -5.01
C ALA A 23 -4.54 3.72 -5.44
N ILE A 24 -3.86 2.99 -6.33
CA ILE A 24 -4.31 1.66 -6.75
C ILE A 24 -4.27 0.66 -5.61
N ILE A 25 -3.22 0.66 -4.79
CA ILE A 25 -3.15 -0.23 -3.61
C ILE A 25 -4.30 0.09 -2.65
N VAL A 26 -4.60 1.36 -2.39
CA VAL A 26 -5.73 1.76 -1.55
C VAL A 26 -7.05 1.23 -2.09
N LEU A 27 -7.33 1.48 -3.38
CA LEU A 27 -8.58 1.07 -4.02
C LEU A 27 -8.76 -0.45 -4.00
N ARG A 28 -7.70 -1.20 -4.34
CA ARG A 28 -7.74 -2.67 -4.36
C ARG A 28 -7.84 -3.24 -2.95
N THR A 29 -7.21 -2.60 -1.96
CA THR A 29 -7.32 -2.99 -0.55
C THR A 29 -8.73 -2.81 -0.02
N GLU A 30 -9.34 -1.65 -0.23
CA GLU A 30 -10.72 -1.40 0.18
C GLU A 30 -11.68 -2.39 -0.49
N ARG A 31 -11.51 -2.60 -1.80
CA ARG A 31 -12.32 -3.59 -2.54
C ARG A 31 -12.15 -5.00 -1.98
N TYR A 32 -10.92 -5.42 -1.68
CA TYR A 32 -10.65 -6.73 -1.09
C TYR A 32 -11.33 -6.89 0.27
N LEU A 33 -11.24 -5.90 1.15
CA LEU A 33 -11.86 -5.95 2.47
C LEU A 33 -13.40 -5.96 2.41
N ARG A 34 -14.00 -5.19 1.49
CA ARG A 34 -15.46 -5.23 1.24
C ARG A 34 -15.89 -6.60 0.73
N PHE A 35 -15.16 -7.13 -0.24
CA PHE A 35 -15.41 -8.46 -0.79
C PHE A 35 -15.25 -9.55 0.27
N PHE A 36 -14.25 -9.42 1.14
CA PHE A 36 -14.08 -10.29 2.29
C PHE A 36 -15.31 -10.30 3.21
N LEU A 37 -15.85 -9.13 3.53
CA LEU A 37 -17.01 -8.97 4.41
C LEU A 37 -18.30 -9.51 3.78
N HIS A 38 -18.53 -9.30 2.49
CA HIS A 38 -19.78 -9.71 1.83
C HIS A 38 -19.79 -11.17 1.35
N GLU A 39 -18.67 -11.67 0.83
CA GLU A 39 -18.64 -12.96 0.11
C GLU A 39 -17.76 -14.03 0.77
N HIS A 40 -16.73 -13.65 1.54
CA HIS A 40 -15.69 -14.58 2.02
C HIS A 40 -15.62 -14.78 3.54
N VAL A 41 -16.63 -14.36 4.30
CA VAL A 41 -16.72 -14.76 5.72
C VAL A 41 -16.71 -16.29 5.84
N LEU A 42 -17.18 -17.02 4.82
CA LEU A 42 -17.23 -18.49 4.79
C LEU A 42 -16.17 -19.15 3.88
N ASP A 43 -15.26 -18.40 3.27
CA ASP A 43 -14.26 -18.97 2.36
C ASP A 43 -13.22 -19.83 3.10
N PRO A 44 -13.13 -21.15 2.82
CA PRO A 44 -12.24 -22.03 3.56
C PRO A 44 -10.76 -21.72 3.36
N HIS A 45 -10.35 -21.30 2.16
CA HIS A 45 -8.94 -21.03 1.86
C HIS A 45 -8.46 -19.76 2.57
N LEU A 46 -9.24 -18.69 2.52
CA LEU A 46 -8.92 -17.45 3.22
C LEU A 46 -8.97 -17.63 4.74
N ARG A 47 -9.91 -18.43 5.25
CA ARG A 47 -9.95 -18.78 6.69
C ARG A 47 -8.67 -19.47 7.16
N LEU A 48 -8.14 -20.41 6.38
CA LEU A 48 -6.86 -21.06 6.69
C LEU A 48 -5.68 -20.08 6.68
N ARG A 49 -5.63 -19.19 5.68
CA ARG A 49 -4.62 -18.11 5.61
C ARG A 49 -4.69 -17.19 6.83
N LEU A 50 -5.90 -16.80 7.25
CA LEU A 50 -6.11 -15.96 8.43
C LEU A 50 -5.73 -16.68 9.73
N LEU A 51 -6.03 -17.97 9.88
CA LEU A 51 -5.57 -18.76 11.02
C LEU A 51 -4.04 -18.80 11.09
N ALA A 52 -3.37 -19.05 9.95
CA ALA A 52 -1.91 -19.11 9.89
C ALA A 52 -1.22 -17.76 10.15
N SER A 53 -1.90 -16.64 9.88
CA SER A 53 -1.39 -15.27 10.07
C SER A 53 -1.92 -14.57 11.32
N TYR A 54 -2.81 -15.22 12.09
CA TYR A 54 -3.58 -14.62 13.18
C TYR A 54 -4.40 -13.39 12.77
N GLY A 55 -4.98 -13.46 11.57
CA GLY A 55 -5.80 -12.41 10.97
C GLY A 55 -5.00 -11.45 10.10
N PHE A 56 -5.54 -10.25 9.91
CA PHE A 56 -4.84 -9.18 9.20
C PHE A 56 -3.82 -8.50 10.13
N CYS A 57 -2.76 -7.93 9.54
CA CYS A 57 -1.76 -7.15 10.29
C CYS A 57 -2.41 -5.93 10.98
N ASN A 58 -1.70 -5.30 11.92
CA ASN A 58 -2.23 -4.14 12.66
C ASN A 58 -2.92 -3.11 11.73
N LEU A 59 -2.24 -2.70 10.65
CA LEU A 59 -2.78 -1.73 9.70
C LEU A 59 -4.08 -2.22 9.04
N HIS A 60 -4.05 -3.42 8.45
CA HIS A 60 -5.18 -3.96 7.70
C HIS A 60 -6.34 -4.42 8.61
N GLY A 61 -6.07 -4.80 9.85
CA GLY A 61 -7.08 -5.12 10.86
C GLY A 61 -7.88 -3.88 11.27
N TRP A 62 -7.20 -2.75 11.53
CA TRP A 62 -7.91 -1.49 11.82
C TRP A 62 -8.67 -0.96 10.61
N TRP A 63 -8.15 -1.16 9.41
CA TRP A 63 -8.88 -0.81 8.19
C TRP A 63 -10.15 -1.65 8.01
N LEU A 64 -10.06 -2.96 8.28
CA LEU A 64 -11.22 -3.85 8.29
C LEU A 64 -12.30 -3.35 9.25
N VAL A 65 -11.93 -2.96 10.48
CA VAL A 65 -12.87 -2.40 11.47
C VAL A 65 -13.56 -1.14 10.93
N GLN A 66 -12.80 -0.22 10.35
CA GLN A 66 -13.36 1.01 9.78
C GLN A 66 -14.35 0.73 8.64
N ILE A 67 -14.00 -0.19 7.73
CA ILE A 67 -14.89 -0.56 6.63
C ILE A 67 -16.13 -1.25 7.16
N ALA A 68 -15.98 -2.25 8.03
CA ALA A 68 -17.10 -3.00 8.59
C ALA A 68 -18.11 -2.09 9.30
N ALA A 69 -17.64 -1.16 10.14
CA ALA A 69 -18.49 -0.17 10.80
C ALA A 69 -19.20 0.77 9.81
N LYS A 70 -18.55 1.10 8.70
CA LYS A 70 -19.12 1.96 7.65
C LYS A 70 -20.24 1.27 6.86
N ILE A 71 -20.19 -0.07 6.73
CA ILE A 71 -21.15 -0.83 5.91
C ILE A 71 -22.08 -1.75 6.71
N GLY A 72 -21.98 -1.78 8.04
CA GLY A 72 -22.83 -2.62 8.89
C GLY A 72 -22.50 -4.12 8.81
N GLU A 73 -21.22 -4.46 8.60
CA GLU A 73 -20.74 -5.85 8.48
C GLU A 73 -19.90 -6.29 9.69
N GLU A 74 -20.17 -5.73 10.87
CA GLU A 74 -19.45 -6.03 12.11
C GLU A 74 -19.61 -7.51 12.50
N LEU A 75 -20.75 -8.12 12.19
CA LEU A 75 -21.00 -9.54 12.43
C LEU A 75 -20.06 -10.43 11.62
N GLY A 76 -19.73 -10.06 10.40
CA GLY A 76 -18.76 -10.80 9.56
C GLY A 76 -17.37 -10.81 10.20
N VAL A 77 -16.92 -9.64 10.70
CA VAL A 77 -15.67 -9.53 11.44
C VAL A 77 -15.72 -10.37 12.73
N ALA A 78 -16.78 -10.25 13.52
CA ALA A 78 -16.93 -10.99 14.77
C ALA A 78 -16.90 -12.50 14.54
N THR A 79 -17.58 -13.00 13.52
CA THR A 79 -17.61 -14.44 13.15
C THR A 79 -16.23 -14.94 12.71
N VAL A 80 -15.40 -14.08 12.12
CA VAL A 80 -14.02 -14.43 11.77
C VAL A 80 -13.13 -14.48 13.00
N TYR A 81 -13.18 -13.43 13.80
CA TYR A 81 -12.30 -13.26 14.93
C TYR A 81 -12.68 -14.09 16.15
N GLU A 82 -13.93 -14.57 16.26
CA GLU A 82 -14.32 -15.56 17.27
C GLU A 82 -13.51 -16.85 17.11
N HIS A 83 -13.52 -17.44 15.91
CA HIS A 83 -12.72 -18.64 15.61
C HIS A 83 -11.20 -18.39 15.76
N LEU A 84 -10.69 -17.25 15.27
CA LEU A 84 -9.28 -16.91 15.46
C LEU A 84 -8.90 -16.78 16.94
N THR A 85 -9.81 -16.23 17.76
CA THR A 85 -9.60 -16.06 19.21
C THR A 85 -9.58 -17.41 19.91
N ASP A 86 -10.47 -18.34 19.55
CA ASP A 86 -10.46 -19.68 20.13
C ASP A 86 -9.20 -20.48 19.78
N GLU A 87 -8.77 -20.43 18.51
CA GLU A 87 -7.51 -21.06 18.10
C GLU A 87 -6.31 -20.42 18.82
N LEU A 88 -6.24 -19.09 18.89
CA LEU A 88 -5.17 -18.39 19.61
C LEU A 88 -5.19 -18.75 21.11
N ARG A 89 -6.36 -18.86 21.73
CA ARG A 89 -6.51 -19.30 23.12
C ARG A 89 -5.91 -20.69 23.32
N HIS A 90 -6.16 -21.63 22.41
CA HIS A 90 -5.55 -22.96 22.45
C HIS A 90 -4.03 -22.91 22.31
N GLN A 91 -3.49 -22.07 21.42
CA GLN A 91 -2.04 -21.88 21.27
C GLN A 91 -1.41 -21.26 22.54
N VAL A 92 -2.06 -20.26 23.13
CA VAL A 92 -1.64 -19.64 24.40
C VAL A 92 -1.66 -20.66 25.53
N GLN A 93 -2.71 -21.49 25.62
CA GLN A 93 -2.78 -22.55 26.63
C GLN A 93 -1.62 -23.54 26.50
N ARG A 94 -1.22 -23.89 25.27
CA ARG A 94 -0.04 -24.73 25.03
C ARG A 94 1.26 -24.02 25.42
N ALA A 95 1.35 -22.73 25.14
CA ALA A 95 2.52 -21.90 25.49
C ALA A 95 2.73 -21.77 27.02
N LEU A 96 1.67 -21.92 27.83
CA LEU A 96 1.80 -21.97 29.30
C LEU A 96 2.68 -23.13 29.78
N ALA A 97 2.76 -24.22 29.01
CA ALA A 97 3.60 -25.38 29.30
C ALA A 97 5.01 -25.29 28.66
N ALA A 98 5.37 -24.16 28.05
CA ALA A 98 6.65 -24.00 27.39
C ALA A 98 7.81 -23.98 28.40
N SER A 99 8.96 -24.54 27.99
CA SER A 99 10.17 -24.64 28.84
C SER A 99 10.85 -23.30 29.13
N SER A 100 10.53 -22.24 28.38
CA SER A 100 11.09 -20.90 28.56
C SER A 100 10.21 -19.83 27.91
N PRO A 101 10.34 -18.55 28.31
CA PRO A 101 9.65 -17.44 27.64
C PRO A 101 9.96 -17.34 26.15
N LYS A 102 11.18 -17.69 25.74
CA LYS A 102 11.56 -17.72 24.32
C LYS A 102 10.80 -18.80 23.54
N ALA A 103 10.68 -20.01 24.10
CA ALA A 103 9.91 -21.08 23.50
C ALA A 103 8.41 -20.75 23.41
N ALA A 104 7.85 -20.12 24.45
CA ALA A 104 6.48 -19.61 24.43
C ALA A 104 6.28 -18.58 23.31
N SER A 105 7.17 -17.58 23.22
CA SER A 105 7.12 -16.55 22.17
C SER A 105 7.22 -17.13 20.76
N GLU A 106 8.09 -18.12 20.53
CA GLU A 106 8.20 -18.76 19.21
C GLU A 106 6.95 -19.58 18.86
N SER A 107 6.31 -20.23 19.85
CA SER A 107 5.07 -20.98 19.62
C SER A 107 3.87 -20.09 19.29
N LEU A 108 3.88 -18.84 19.77
CA LEU A 108 2.87 -17.82 19.49
C LEU A 108 3.20 -16.97 18.26
N ARG A 109 4.23 -17.34 17.50
CA ARG A 109 4.58 -16.64 16.28
C ARG A 109 3.62 -17.03 15.16
N PRO A 110 3.06 -16.07 14.41
CA PRO A 110 2.27 -16.38 13.22
C PRO A 110 3.14 -17.14 12.21
N GLN A 111 2.53 -18.12 11.57
CA GLN A 111 3.21 -18.96 10.58
C GLN A 111 3.28 -18.30 9.22
N GLU A 112 2.33 -17.42 8.88
CA GLU A 112 2.30 -16.68 7.62
C GLU A 112 2.20 -15.17 7.83
N ILE A 113 2.49 -14.42 6.77
CA ILE A 113 2.22 -12.98 6.74
C ILE A 113 0.74 -12.72 6.48
N CYS A 114 0.30 -11.52 6.81
CA CYS A 114 -1.04 -11.04 6.47
C CYS A 114 -1.33 -11.23 4.96
N PRO A 115 -2.45 -11.90 4.59
CA PRO A 115 -2.77 -12.18 3.18
C PRO A 115 -2.98 -10.90 2.36
N LEU A 116 -3.49 -9.83 2.99
CA LEU A 116 -3.67 -8.54 2.33
C LEU A 116 -2.34 -7.80 2.12
N CYS A 117 -1.35 -7.98 2.99
CA CYS A 117 0.00 -7.46 2.74
C CYS A 117 0.66 -8.15 1.54
N GLU A 118 0.45 -9.46 1.39
CA GLU A 118 0.94 -10.21 0.23
C GLU A 118 0.29 -9.71 -1.06
N HIS A 119 -1.04 -9.55 -1.08
CA HIS A 119 -1.74 -8.99 -2.24
C HIS A 119 -1.32 -7.57 -2.57
N ALA A 120 -1.15 -6.70 -1.56
CA ALA A 120 -0.71 -5.32 -1.76
C ALA A 120 0.66 -5.24 -2.44
N GLU A 121 1.60 -6.10 -2.07
CA GLU A 121 2.93 -6.17 -2.71
C GLU A 121 2.83 -6.64 -4.17
N THR A 122 1.98 -7.62 -4.47
CA THR A 122 1.72 -8.03 -5.86
C THR A 122 1.12 -6.88 -6.67
N TRP A 123 0.12 -6.18 -6.12
CA TRP A 123 -0.48 -5.03 -6.81
C TRP A 123 0.50 -3.89 -7.03
N GLU A 124 1.38 -3.61 -6.06
CA GLU A 124 2.46 -2.63 -6.20
C GLU A 124 3.35 -2.98 -7.40
N GLN A 125 3.87 -4.22 -7.42
CA GLN A 125 4.79 -4.70 -8.46
C GLN A 125 4.13 -4.70 -9.84
N ASP A 126 2.90 -5.23 -9.95
CA ASP A 126 2.17 -5.30 -11.21
C ASP A 126 1.85 -3.90 -11.76
N THR A 127 1.44 -2.98 -10.89
CA THR A 127 1.09 -1.60 -11.30
C THR A 127 2.33 -0.83 -11.73
N LEU A 128 3.45 -0.97 -11.00
CA LEU A 128 4.74 -0.39 -11.39
C LEU A 128 5.23 -0.97 -12.71
N ALA A 129 5.19 -2.29 -12.88
CA ALA A 129 5.60 -2.95 -14.11
C ALA A 129 4.77 -2.48 -15.30
N ALA A 130 3.45 -2.37 -15.14
CA ALA A 130 2.55 -1.86 -16.17
C ALA A 130 2.86 -0.41 -16.55
N LEU A 131 3.12 0.47 -15.57
CA LEU A 131 3.52 1.85 -15.82
C LEU A 131 4.84 1.92 -16.60
N LEU A 132 5.87 1.21 -16.14
CA LEU A 132 7.18 1.22 -16.77
C LEU A 132 7.13 0.67 -18.19
N GLN A 133 6.38 -0.42 -18.41
CA GLN A 133 6.21 -0.98 -19.74
C GLN A 133 5.47 -0.02 -20.68
N ALA A 134 4.44 0.67 -20.19
CA ALA A 134 3.69 1.64 -20.98
C ALA A 134 4.53 2.87 -21.35
N LEU A 135 5.42 3.32 -20.46
CA LEU A 135 6.37 4.41 -20.71
C LEU A 135 7.51 3.99 -21.65
N ALA A 136 8.01 2.75 -21.52
CA ALA A 136 9.09 2.23 -22.36
C ALA A 136 8.64 2.00 -23.81
N ASN A 137 7.39 1.56 -24.01
CA ASN A 137 6.86 1.20 -25.31
C ASN A 137 6.57 2.44 -26.20
N PRO A 138 7.23 2.61 -27.37
CA PRO A 138 7.03 3.78 -28.24
C PRO A 138 5.59 3.99 -28.70
N GLN A 139 4.80 2.92 -28.88
CA GLN A 139 3.41 3.01 -29.33
C GLN A 139 2.47 3.56 -28.24
N THR A 140 2.81 3.37 -26.96
CA THR A 140 1.98 3.78 -25.81
C THR A 140 2.59 4.89 -24.98
N ARG A 141 3.83 5.28 -25.25
CA ARG A 141 4.59 6.24 -24.43
C ARG A 141 3.86 7.57 -24.25
N GLU A 142 3.40 8.17 -25.34
CA GLU A 142 2.74 9.48 -25.27
C GLU A 142 1.46 9.43 -24.43
N SER A 143 0.61 8.44 -24.66
CA SER A 143 -0.64 8.27 -23.90
C SER A 143 -0.36 7.91 -22.43
N ALA A 144 0.68 7.13 -22.15
CA ALA A 144 1.11 6.81 -20.80
C ALA A 144 1.62 8.06 -20.05
N GLN A 145 2.40 8.90 -20.71
CA GLN A 145 2.87 10.18 -20.14
C GLN A 145 1.71 11.13 -19.84
N GLN A 146 0.72 11.22 -20.73
CA GLN A 146 -0.49 12.03 -20.52
C GLN A 146 -1.28 11.53 -19.30
N LEU A 147 -1.56 10.23 -19.21
CA LEU A 147 -2.28 9.64 -18.08
C LEU A 147 -1.51 9.80 -16.76
N TYR A 148 -0.19 9.62 -16.79
CA TYR A 148 0.65 9.82 -15.61
C TYR A 148 0.66 11.29 -15.17
N ALA A 149 0.64 12.24 -16.11
CA ALA A 149 0.59 13.67 -15.81
C ALA A 149 -0.73 14.11 -15.14
N GLU A 150 -1.83 13.36 -15.33
CA GLU A 150 -3.11 13.57 -14.63
C GLU A 150 -3.06 13.17 -13.13
N THR A 151 -1.97 12.53 -12.69
CA THR A 151 -1.74 12.13 -11.28
C THR A 151 -0.81 13.10 -10.57
N ASP A 152 -0.63 12.94 -9.25
CA ASP A 152 0.33 13.75 -8.49
C ASP A 152 1.78 13.26 -8.60
N GLY A 153 2.03 12.23 -9.40
CA GLY A 153 3.35 11.65 -9.63
C GLY A 153 3.77 10.65 -8.55
N LEU A 154 4.90 9.95 -8.75
CA LEU A 154 5.35 8.93 -7.80
C LEU A 154 5.83 9.55 -6.48
N CYS A 155 5.38 8.99 -5.34
CA CYS A 155 6.01 9.27 -4.05
C CYS A 155 7.43 8.69 -4.01
N LEU A 156 8.28 9.16 -3.12
CA LEU A 156 9.68 8.77 -3.00
C LEU A 156 9.88 7.23 -2.92
N PRO A 157 9.12 6.47 -2.10
CA PRO A 157 9.22 5.01 -2.10
C PRO A 157 8.97 4.40 -3.48
N HIS A 158 7.88 4.79 -4.15
CA HIS A 158 7.52 4.23 -5.45
C HIS A 158 8.40 4.74 -6.60
N LEU A 159 8.94 5.95 -6.51
CA LEU A 159 9.95 6.45 -7.44
C LEU A 159 11.22 5.61 -7.35
N ARG A 160 11.69 5.32 -6.13
CA ARG A 160 12.84 4.44 -5.91
C ARG A 160 12.58 3.03 -6.44
N CYS A 161 11.40 2.45 -6.19
CA CYS A 161 11.03 1.14 -6.73
C CYS A 161 11.01 1.17 -8.27
N ALA A 162 10.40 2.18 -8.89
CA ALA A 162 10.36 2.33 -10.34
C ALA A 162 11.76 2.40 -10.96
N LEU A 163 12.67 3.18 -10.35
CA LEU A 163 14.07 3.31 -10.81
C LEU A 163 14.87 2.01 -10.65
N LEU A 164 14.58 1.20 -9.63
CA LEU A 164 15.19 -0.12 -9.45
C LEU A 164 14.64 -1.18 -10.42
N MET A 165 13.43 -0.98 -10.94
CA MET A 165 12.75 -1.93 -11.83
C MET A 165 12.99 -1.66 -13.32
N THR A 166 13.31 -0.42 -13.70
CA THR A 166 13.57 -0.05 -15.11
C THR A 166 15.03 -0.25 -15.51
N ASN A 167 15.26 -0.69 -16.75
CA ASN A 167 16.57 -0.64 -17.41
C ASN A 167 16.64 0.45 -18.49
N GLU A 168 15.55 1.16 -18.73
CA GLU A 168 15.42 2.16 -19.79
C GLU A 168 15.79 3.55 -19.26
N ASN A 169 16.91 4.09 -19.74
CA ASN A 169 17.46 5.37 -19.27
C ASN A 169 16.53 6.56 -19.56
N ASP A 170 15.78 6.51 -20.66
CA ASP A 170 14.82 7.55 -21.04
C ASP A 170 13.59 7.57 -20.12
N VAL A 171 13.09 6.39 -19.72
CA VAL A 171 12.03 6.25 -18.72
C VAL A 171 12.50 6.77 -17.36
N ALA A 172 13.71 6.40 -16.93
CA ALA A 172 14.30 6.89 -15.69
C ALA A 172 14.46 8.42 -15.70
N ALA A 173 14.97 8.98 -16.79
CA ALA A 173 15.13 10.43 -16.95
C ALA A 173 13.78 11.16 -16.90
N PHE A 174 12.76 10.63 -17.59
CA PHE A 174 11.41 11.17 -17.55
C PHE A 174 10.85 11.23 -16.11
N LEU A 175 10.93 10.11 -15.38
CA LEU A 175 10.41 10.04 -14.00
C LEU A 175 11.16 10.99 -13.05
N LEU A 176 12.48 11.09 -13.17
CA LEU A 176 13.29 12.00 -12.35
C LEU A 176 13.00 13.48 -12.65
N GLN A 177 12.82 13.82 -13.92
CA GLN A 177 12.53 15.19 -14.34
C GLN A 177 11.12 15.63 -13.90
N ASP A 178 10.13 14.74 -14.02
CA ASP A 178 8.78 14.96 -13.50
C ASP A 178 8.80 15.11 -11.96
N ALA A 179 9.47 14.20 -11.25
CA ALA A 179 9.60 14.27 -9.80
C ALA A 179 10.26 15.58 -9.33
N ASN A 180 11.35 16.00 -9.97
CA ASN A 180 12.02 17.27 -9.65
C ASN A 180 11.08 18.48 -9.84
N SER A 181 10.34 18.51 -10.96
CA SER A 181 9.41 19.60 -11.26
C SER A 181 8.22 19.66 -10.28
N ARG A 182 7.79 18.52 -9.75
CA ARG A 182 6.73 18.43 -8.73
C ARG A 182 7.24 18.82 -7.35
N LEU A 183 8.43 18.36 -6.97
CA LEU A 183 9.06 18.71 -5.71
C LEU A 183 9.38 20.20 -5.61
N GLN A 184 9.80 20.84 -6.71
CA GLN A 184 9.99 22.29 -6.72
C GLN A 184 8.68 23.03 -6.43
N ARG A 185 7.60 22.70 -7.15
CA ARG A 185 6.28 23.31 -6.88
C ARG A 185 5.80 23.09 -5.45
N LEU A 186 6.02 21.90 -4.91
CA LEU A 186 5.67 21.58 -3.54
C LEU A 186 6.52 22.34 -2.52
N HIS A 187 7.80 22.54 -2.80
CA HIS A 187 8.69 23.37 -1.99
C HIS A 187 8.19 24.82 -1.97
N ASP A 188 7.84 25.39 -3.12
CA ASP A 188 7.34 26.77 -3.22
C ASP A 188 6.02 26.92 -2.44
N ASP A 189 5.09 25.96 -2.55
CA ASP A 189 3.84 25.93 -1.77
C ASP A 189 4.11 25.86 -0.24
N LEU A 190 5.12 25.07 0.18
CA LEU A 190 5.51 24.94 1.59
C LEU A 190 6.19 26.20 2.13
N GLU A 191 7.02 26.86 1.31
CA GLU A 191 7.69 28.11 1.68
C GLU A 191 6.64 29.20 1.93
N GLU A 192 5.66 29.32 1.04
CA GLU A 192 4.54 30.26 1.20
C GLU A 192 3.65 29.88 2.40
N PHE A 193 3.39 28.58 2.62
CA PHE A 193 2.68 28.11 3.81
C PHE A 193 3.38 28.54 5.11
N CYS A 194 4.70 28.33 5.21
CA CYS A 194 5.49 28.72 6.36
C CYS A 194 5.56 30.25 6.52
N ARG A 195 5.75 30.99 5.42
CA ARG A 195 5.85 32.45 5.42
C ARG A 195 4.57 33.11 5.90
N LYS A 196 3.41 32.66 5.43
CA LYS A 196 2.09 33.24 5.78
C LYS A 196 1.60 32.87 7.19
N HIS A 197 2.25 31.92 7.86
CA HIS A 197 2.03 31.66 9.29
C HIS A 197 2.77 32.65 10.20
N ASP A 198 3.70 33.44 9.67
CA ASP A 198 4.30 34.56 10.39
C ASP A 198 3.27 35.69 10.54
N TYR A 199 3.14 36.24 11.76
CA TYR A 199 2.16 37.28 12.08
C TYR A 199 2.23 38.50 11.15
N ARG A 200 3.39 38.77 10.54
CA ARG A 200 3.62 39.89 9.62
C ARG A 200 2.88 39.75 8.29
N PHE A 201 2.50 38.52 7.92
CA PHE A 201 1.88 38.21 6.63
C PHE A 201 0.49 37.57 6.82
N HIS A 202 -0.11 37.70 8.01
CA HIS A 202 -1.37 37.02 8.34
C HIS A 202 -2.57 37.50 7.49
N ASP A 203 -2.50 38.71 6.94
CA ASP A 203 -3.54 39.29 6.09
C ASP A 203 -3.47 38.78 4.64
N GLU A 204 -2.39 38.11 4.25
CA GLU A 204 -2.26 37.54 2.92
C GLU A 204 -3.10 36.26 2.79
N PRO A 205 -3.97 36.16 1.76
CA PRO A 205 -4.76 34.97 1.57
C PRO A 205 -3.87 33.77 1.21
N MET A 206 -4.10 32.66 1.91
CA MET A 206 -3.47 31.39 1.59
C MET A 206 -4.21 30.71 0.44
N SER A 207 -3.49 30.11 -0.50
CA SER A 207 -4.08 29.28 -1.55
C SER A 207 -4.46 27.89 -1.00
N GLU A 208 -5.23 27.11 -1.76
CA GLU A 208 -5.51 25.73 -1.38
C GLU A 208 -4.28 24.82 -1.50
N SER A 209 -3.41 25.08 -2.49
CA SER A 209 -2.17 24.32 -2.69
C SER A 209 -1.20 24.52 -1.52
N GLU A 210 -1.12 25.75 -1.00
CA GLU A 210 -0.36 26.13 0.19
C GLU A 210 -0.94 25.47 1.44
N ARG A 211 -2.26 25.57 1.68
CA ARG A 211 -2.93 24.99 2.86
C ARG A 211 -2.70 23.49 3.00
N CYS A 212 -2.76 22.76 1.89
CA CYS A 212 -2.60 21.30 1.87
C CYS A 212 -1.16 20.84 1.59
N SER A 213 -0.20 21.78 1.45
CA SER A 213 1.19 21.49 1.09
C SER A 213 1.89 20.54 2.07
N TRP A 214 1.67 20.70 3.37
CA TRP A 214 2.26 19.84 4.40
C TRP A 214 1.77 18.39 4.32
N VAL A 215 0.49 18.15 4.00
CA VAL A 215 -0.04 16.80 3.77
C VAL A 215 0.56 16.20 2.50
N ARG A 216 0.61 16.98 1.41
CA ARG A 216 1.24 16.58 0.14
C ARG A 216 2.73 16.26 0.32
N ALA A 217 3.43 16.98 1.21
CA ALA A 217 4.80 16.70 1.58
C ALA A 217 4.95 15.34 2.27
N ILE A 218 4.09 15.04 3.25
CA ILE A 218 4.07 13.71 3.86
C ILE A 218 3.78 12.65 2.80
N GLU A 219 2.76 12.82 1.95
CA GLU A 219 2.46 11.85 0.89
C GLU A 219 3.61 11.67 -0.12
N ALA A 220 4.34 12.74 -0.45
CA ALA A 220 5.50 12.67 -1.34
C ALA A 220 6.65 11.86 -0.71
N PHE A 221 6.86 11.97 0.61
CA PHE A 221 7.98 11.30 1.29
C PHE A 221 7.67 9.87 1.70
N VAL A 222 6.45 9.60 2.18
CA VAL A 222 6.10 8.30 2.77
C VAL A 222 4.94 7.61 2.05
N GLY A 223 4.41 8.19 0.97
CA GLY A 223 3.23 7.67 0.28
C GLY A 223 1.92 7.93 1.01
N LYS A 224 0.81 7.37 0.50
CA LYS A 224 -0.51 7.59 1.10
C LYS A 224 -0.62 6.88 2.43
N HIS A 225 -1.52 7.39 3.27
CA HIS A 225 -1.91 6.70 4.50
C HIS A 225 -2.31 5.25 4.21
N ALA A 226 -1.92 4.34 5.10
CA ALA A 226 -2.18 2.91 5.00
C ALA A 226 -1.56 2.18 3.79
N ILE A 227 -0.46 2.71 3.23
CA ILE A 227 0.39 1.95 2.30
C ILE A 227 1.61 1.38 3.05
N PRO A 228 1.82 0.06 3.04
CA PRO A 228 3.00 -0.55 3.64
C PRO A 228 4.23 -0.32 2.74
N HIS A 229 5.13 0.60 3.10
CA HIS A 229 6.32 0.92 2.31
C HIS A 229 7.63 0.26 2.79
N GLU A 230 7.66 -0.22 4.03
CA GLU A 230 8.85 -0.89 4.60
C GLU A 230 8.50 -2.24 5.19
N ARG A 231 9.13 -3.28 4.62
CA ARG A 231 9.44 -4.49 5.39
C ARG A 231 10.58 -4.13 6.35
N ALA A 232 10.24 -3.63 7.53
CA ALA A 232 11.14 -3.70 8.66
C ALA A 232 11.48 -5.19 8.89
N ASP A 233 12.71 -5.56 8.53
CA ASP A 233 13.39 -6.82 8.81
C ASP A 233 12.59 -8.12 8.55
N GLN A 234 12.64 -8.59 7.30
CA GLN A 234 12.24 -9.94 6.92
C GLN A 234 13.42 -10.77 6.41
N THR A 235 14.51 -10.79 7.19
CA THR A 235 15.61 -11.73 7.00
C THR A 235 15.12 -13.21 7.06
N SER A 236 13.89 -13.47 7.52
CA SER A 236 13.25 -14.80 7.50
C SER A 236 12.47 -15.16 6.23
N THR A 237 12.00 -14.21 5.43
CA THR A 237 11.01 -14.49 4.36
C THR A 237 11.67 -14.82 3.02
N ARG A 238 12.86 -14.26 2.74
CA ARG A 238 13.71 -14.69 1.60
C ARG A 238 14.09 -16.19 1.66
N ARG A 239 14.05 -16.81 2.85
CA ARG A 239 14.32 -18.24 3.04
C ARG A 239 13.15 -19.14 2.64
N ARG A 240 11.91 -18.64 2.59
CA ARG A 240 10.71 -19.43 2.23
C ARG A 240 10.46 -19.49 0.72
N LEU A 241 10.61 -18.38 0.00
CA LEU A 241 10.47 -18.36 -1.46
C LEU A 241 11.53 -19.23 -2.17
N ARG A 242 12.77 -19.27 -1.66
CA ARG A 242 13.82 -20.16 -2.19
C ARG A 242 13.58 -21.65 -1.95
N ARG A 243 12.66 -22.02 -1.05
CA ARG A 243 12.34 -23.42 -0.74
C ARG A 243 11.23 -23.98 -1.65
N TRP A 244 10.38 -23.11 -2.19
CA TRP A 244 9.33 -23.48 -3.14
C TRP A 244 9.87 -23.73 -4.55
N LEU A 245 10.81 -22.90 -5.03
CA LEU A 245 11.48 -23.06 -6.34
C LEU A 245 12.46 -24.24 -6.43
N LYS A 246 12.61 -25.05 -5.38
CA LYS A 246 13.50 -26.24 -5.36
C LYS A 246 12.73 -27.56 -5.25
N LEU A 247 11.40 -27.53 -5.27
CA LEU A 247 10.54 -28.72 -5.19
C LEU A 247 9.50 -28.77 -6.33
N GLY A 248 9.71 -27.99 -7.40
CA GLY A 248 9.00 -28.09 -8.67
C GLY A 248 9.99 -28.40 -9.78
#